data_AF-A0A6L8E5D2-F1
#
_entry.id   AF-A0A6L8E5D2-F1
#
_cell.length_a   1.000
_cell.length_b   1.000
_cell.length_c   1.000
_cell.angle_alpha   90.00
_cell.angle_beta   90.00
_cell.angle_gamma   90.00
#
_symmetry.space_group_name_H-M   'P 1'
#
loop_
_entity.id
_entity.type
_entity.pdbx_description
1 polymer ?
#
loop_
_entity_poly.entity_id
_entity_poly.type
_entity_poly.pdbx_seq_one_letter_code
_entity_poly.pdbx_strand_id
1 'polypeptide(L)'
;MPNRLAQELRQRSDDELLRDLEGAHEELFTLRFQAATRQLADVSKIRKTRRQIARLRTLLQERGRALDGAPSPPGASAEEPVAVSAAVDEE
;
A
#
# COMPACT_ATOMS: atom_id res chain seq x y z
N MET A 1 -9.63 17.13 -10.53
CA MET A 1 -10.22 16.01 -11.29
C MET A 1 -10.92 15.08 -10.31
N PRO A 2 -12.25 14.92 -10.39
CA PRO A 2 -12.99 14.01 -9.51
C PRO A 2 -12.47 12.58 -9.72
N ASN A 3 -12.01 11.92 -8.65
CA ASN A 3 -11.50 10.54 -8.69
C ASN A 3 -12.66 9.56 -8.90
N ARG A 4 -13.21 9.44 -10.12
CA ARG A 4 -14.21 8.39 -10.45
C ARG A 4 -13.71 6.98 -10.09
N LEU A 5 -12.41 6.74 -10.24
CA LEU A 5 -11.75 5.51 -9.79
C LEU A 5 -12.02 5.16 -8.32
N ALA A 6 -12.12 6.15 -7.42
CA ALA A 6 -12.32 5.86 -6.00
C ALA A 6 -13.73 5.30 -5.71
N GLN A 7 -14.73 5.66 -6.52
CA GLN A 7 -16.08 5.11 -6.39
C GLN A 7 -16.15 3.71 -7.02
N GLU A 8 -15.51 3.50 -8.16
CA GLU A 8 -15.43 2.18 -8.82
C GLU A 8 -14.67 1.16 -7.98
N LEU A 9 -13.54 1.55 -7.38
CA LEU A 9 -12.76 0.67 -6.51
C LEU A 9 -13.53 0.26 -5.23
N ARG A 10 -14.45 1.10 -4.75
CA ARG A 10 -15.31 0.74 -3.60
C ARG A 10 -16.37 -0.30 -3.95
N GLN A 11 -16.71 -0.48 -5.22
CA GLN A 11 -17.70 -1.46 -5.69
C GLN A 11 -17.09 -2.85 -5.97
N ARG A 12 -15.76 -2.93 -6.14
CA ARG A 12 -15.03 -4.19 -6.39
C ARG A 12 -14.92 -5.06 -5.14
N SER A 13 -14.78 -6.37 -5.30
CA SER A 13 -14.55 -7.30 -4.18
C SER A 13 -13.12 -7.17 -3.61
N ASP A 14 -12.89 -7.69 -2.40
CA ASP A 14 -11.55 -7.64 -1.78
C ASP A 14 -10.50 -8.41 -2.59
N ASP A 15 -10.88 -9.56 -3.15
CA ASP A 15 -10.01 -10.37 -4.01
C ASP A 15 -9.63 -9.65 -5.31
N GLU A 16 -10.59 -8.92 -5.92
CA GLU A 16 -10.32 -8.10 -7.10
C GLU A 16 -9.38 -6.94 -6.77
N LEU A 17 -9.54 -6.29 -5.62
CA LEU A 17 -8.65 -5.22 -5.18
C LEU A 17 -7.22 -5.71 -4.93
N LEU A 18 -7.06 -6.92 -4.40
CA LEU A 18 -5.75 -7.55 -4.22
C LEU A 18 -5.09 -7.86 -5.57
N ARG A 19 -5.83 -8.44 -6.52
CA ARG A 19 -5.34 -8.68 -7.89
C ARG A 19 -4.96 -7.39 -8.61
N ASP A 20 -5.77 -6.34 -8.48
CA ASP A 20 -5.47 -5.03 -9.05
C ASP A 20 -4.20 -4.41 -8.44
N LEU A 21 -3.96 -4.66 -7.14
CA LEU A 21 -2.77 -4.18 -6.44
C LEU A 21 -1.51 -4.89 -6.94
N GLU A 22 -1.57 -6.21 -7.12
CA GLU A 22 -0.50 -7.00 -7.70
C GLU A 22 -0.18 -6.55 -9.13
N GLY A 23 -1.21 -6.40 -9.98
CA GLY A 23 -1.03 -5.91 -11.35
C GLY A 23 -0.42 -4.50 -11.40
N ALA A 24 -0.82 -3.61 -10.48
CA ALA A 24 -0.23 -2.27 -10.39
C ALA A 24 1.24 -2.29 -9.93
N HIS A 25 1.66 -3.28 -9.14
CA HIS A 25 3.06 -3.49 -8.77
C HIS A 25 3.90 -3.94 -9.97
N GLU A 26 3.41 -4.90 -10.76
CA GLU A 26 4.07 -5.37 -11.97
C GLU A 26 4.21 -4.26 -13.02
N GLU A 27 3.14 -3.45 -13.18
CA GLU A 27 3.18 -2.28 -14.04
C GLU A 27 4.25 -1.28 -13.56
N LEU A 28 4.32 -1.02 -12.25
CA LEU A 28 5.33 -0.14 -11.68
C LEU A 28 6.75 -0.67 -11.90
N PHE A 29 6.96 -1.98 -11.78
CA PHE A 29 8.25 -2.62 -12.06
C PHE A 29 8.66 -2.41 -13.52
N THR A 30 7.74 -2.68 -14.45
CA THR A 30 7.94 -2.48 -15.89
C THR A 30 8.24 -1.01 -16.22
N LEU A 31 7.48 -0.07 -15.66
CA LEU A 31 7.69 1.37 -15.86
C LEU A 31 9.05 1.84 -15.32
N ARG A 32 9.51 1.28 -14.20
CA ARG A 32 10.84 1.58 -13.63
C ARG A 32 11.96 1.01 -14.51
N PHE A 33 11.76 -0.18 -15.06
CA PHE A 33 12.70 -0.77 -16.02
C PHE A 33 12.80 0.08 -17.30
N GLN A 34 11.67 0.48 -17.87
CA GLN A 34 11.63 1.38 -19.03
C GLN A 34 12.22 2.78 -18.74
N ALA A 35 12.06 3.27 -17.50
CA ALA A 35 12.68 4.52 -17.08
C ALA A 35 14.21 4.40 -17.01
N ALA A 36 14.72 3.26 -16.52
CA ALA A 36 16.15 2.98 -16.45
C ALA A 36 16.77 2.87 -17.85
N THR A 37 16.07 2.29 -18.84
CA THR A 37 16.51 2.22 -20.24
C THR A 37 16.31 3.53 -21.01
N ARG A 38 15.75 4.57 -20.38
CA ARG A 38 15.39 5.86 -21.01
C ARG A 38 14.42 5.74 -22.21
N GLN A 39 13.66 4.65 -22.28
CA GLN A 39 12.66 4.41 -23.33
C GLN A 39 11.24 4.79 -22.90
N LEU A 40 11.08 5.29 -21.67
CA LEU A 40 9.77 5.64 -21.13
C LEU A 40 9.23 6.94 -21.75
N ALA A 41 8.15 6.82 -22.53
CA ALA A 41 7.50 7.95 -23.18
C ALA A 41 6.80 8.92 -22.21
N ASP A 42 6.29 8.42 -21.07
CA ASP A 42 5.57 9.24 -20.08
C ASP A 42 5.97 8.90 -18.64
N VAL A 43 6.83 9.75 -18.06
CA VAL A 43 7.28 9.66 -16.65
C VAL A 43 6.15 9.89 -15.66
N SER A 44 5.06 10.57 -16.07
CA SER A 44 3.91 10.83 -15.20
C SER A 44 3.19 9.53 -14.82
N LYS A 45 3.29 8.47 -15.64
CA LYS A 45 2.72 7.15 -15.37
C LYS A 45 3.23 6.57 -14.06
N ILE A 46 4.54 6.63 -13.79
CA ILE A 46 5.14 6.17 -12.53
C ILE A 46 4.47 6.83 -11.31
N ARG A 47 4.18 8.14 -11.39
CA ARG A 47 3.51 8.87 -10.30
C ARG A 47 2.02 8.53 -10.20
N LYS A 48 1.37 8.19 -11.32
CA LYS A 48 -0.05 7.75 -11.34
C LYS A 48 -0.18 6.35 -10.73
N THR A 49 0.62 5.38 -11.18
CA THR A 49 0.61 3.99 -10.69
C THR A 49 0.95 3.94 -9.19
N ARG A 50 1.94 4.70 -8.70
CA ARG A 50 2.21 4.82 -7.25
C ARG A 50 1.00 5.31 -6.44
N ARG A 51 0.26 6.29 -6.96
CA ARG A 51 -0.94 6.81 -6.30
C ARG A 51 -2.10 5.81 -6.36
N GLN A 52 -2.19 5.01 -7.43
CA GLN A 52 -3.17 3.95 -7.54
C GLN A 52 -2.91 2.86 -6.50
N ILE A 53 -1.67 2.39 -6.36
CA ILE A 53 -1.28 1.43 -5.31
C ILE A 53 -1.62 1.95 -3.92
N ALA A 54 -1.30 3.22 -3.63
CA ALA A 54 -1.63 3.82 -2.33
C ALA A 54 -3.14 3.82 -2.05
N ARG A 55 -3.97 4.16 -3.05
CA ARG A 55 -5.43 4.15 -2.91
C ARG A 55 -5.99 2.75 -2.70
N LEU A 56 -5.51 1.76 -3.45
CA LEU A 56 -5.91 0.36 -3.29
C LEU A 56 -5.60 -0.13 -1.88
N ARG A 57 -4.38 0.15 -1.38
CA ARG A 57 -3.98 -0.18 -0.01
C ARG A 57 -4.85 0.51 1.04
N THR A 58 -5.14 1.80 0.87
CA THR A 58 -6.01 2.53 1.80
C THR A 58 -7.41 1.93 1.84
N LEU A 59 -7.98 1.57 0.68
CA LEU A 59 -9.31 0.94 0.63
C LEU A 59 -9.32 -0.44 1.31
N LEU A 60 -8.31 -1.28 1.05
CA LEU A 60 -8.17 -2.58 1.72
C LEU A 60 -8.02 -2.40 3.24
N GLN A 61 -7.27 -1.40 3.67
CA GLN A 61 -7.11 -1.07 5.09
C GLN A 61 -8.41 -0.54 5.71
N GLU A 62 -9.16 0.31 5.01
CA GLU A 62 -10.47 0.82 5.44
C GLU A 62 -11.46 -0.34 5.63
N ARG A 63 -11.47 -1.32 4.71
CA ARG A 63 -12.31 -2.53 4.81
C ARG A 63 -11.87 -3.45 5.96
N GLY A 64 -10.57 -3.68 6.13
CA GLY A 64 -10.05 -4.44 7.26
C GLY A 64 -10.37 -3.80 8.62
N ARG A 65 -10.26 -2.47 8.74
CA ARG A 65 -10.62 -1.73 9.97
C ARG A 65 -12.11 -1.72 10.25
N ALA A 66 -12.96 -1.74 9.21
CA ALA A 66 -14.40 -1.88 9.37
C ALA A 66 -14.79 -3.25 9.93
N LEU A 67 -14.01 -4.29 9.63
CA LEU A 67 -14.18 -5.63 10.20
C LEU A 67 -13.67 -5.71 11.66
N ASP A 68 -12.62 -4.97 12.01
CA ASP A 68 -11.97 -5.05 13.33
C ASP A 68 -12.49 -4.06 14.40
N GLY A 69 -13.41 -3.15 14.07
CA GLY A 69 -14.12 -2.30 15.05
C GLY A 69 -13.26 -1.37 15.92
N ALA A 70 -11.93 -1.39 15.80
CA ALA A 70 -11.02 -0.62 16.64
C ALA A 70 -10.42 0.55 15.84
N PRO A 71 -10.65 1.82 16.25
CA PRO A 71 -9.91 2.95 15.70
C PRO A 71 -8.46 2.85 16.20
N SER A 72 -7.57 2.26 15.40
CA SER A 72 -6.13 2.40 15.65
C SER A 72 -5.79 3.90 15.58
N PRO A 73 -5.29 4.50 16.67
CA PRO A 73 -5.07 5.94 16.73
C PRO A 73 -4.05 6.37 15.67
N PRO A 74 -4.24 7.56 15.04
CA PRO A 74 -3.26 8.12 14.13
C PRO A 74 -2.06 8.60 14.94
N GLY A 75 -1.05 7.75 15.12
CA GLY A 75 0.19 8.13 15.79
C GLY A 75 0.87 7.09 16.68
N ALA A 76 0.75 5.79 16.41
CA ALA A 76 1.66 4.82 17.00
C ALA A 76 3.02 4.89 16.29
N SER A 77 3.86 5.78 16.82
CA SER A 77 5.32 5.72 16.95
C SER A 77 5.95 4.40 16.46
N ALA A 78 6.96 4.37 15.59
CA ALA A 78 8.25 5.05 15.78
C ALA A 78 8.77 4.90 17.21
N GLU A 79 8.89 3.67 17.69
CA GLU A 79 9.94 3.17 18.58
C GLU A 79 9.59 1.71 18.89
N GLU A 80 10.34 0.78 18.30
CA GLU A 80 10.56 -0.48 18.97
C GLU A 80 11.52 -0.17 20.13
N PRO A 81 11.10 -0.21 21.41
CA PRO A 81 12.05 -0.60 22.42
C PRO A 81 12.27 -2.09 22.19
N VAL A 82 13.43 -2.42 21.62
CA VAL A 82 14.00 -3.76 21.75
C VAL A 82 14.19 -3.97 23.25
N ALA A 83 13.16 -4.53 23.88
CA ALA A 83 13.26 -5.14 25.18
C ALA A 83 14.06 -6.44 24.99
N VAL A 84 15.39 -6.33 24.97
CA VAL A 84 16.21 -7.43 25.47
C VAL A 84 15.92 -7.46 26.97
N SER A 85 15.09 -8.43 27.32
CA SER A 85 14.82 -8.88 28.66
C SER A 85 16.11 -8.94 29.48
N ALA A 86 16.10 -8.19 30.57
CA ALA A 86 16.98 -8.39 31.69
C ALA A 86 16.77 -9.78 32.32
N ALA A 87 17.87 -10.34 32.84
CA ALA A 87 17.99 -11.43 33.80
C ALA A 87 17.46 -12.80 33.31
N VAL A 88 18.15 -13.92 33.52
CA VAL A 88 18.41 -14.54 34.83
C VAL A 88 19.60 -15.54 34.72
N ASP A 89 20.42 -15.53 35.78
CA ASP A 89 21.35 -16.52 36.34
C ASP A 89 21.69 -17.85 35.62
N GLU A 90 22.99 -18.19 35.59
CA GLU A 90 23.55 -19.37 36.31
C GLU A 90 25.11 -19.39 36.26
N GLU A 91 25.72 -19.57 37.45
CA GLU A 91 27.11 -19.94 37.85
C GLU A 91 28.37 -19.39 37.17
#